data_AF-A0A3D0U536-F1
#
_entry.id   AF-A0A3D0U536-F1
#
_cell.length_a   1.000
_cell.length_b   1.000
_cell.length_c   1.000
_cell.angle_alpha   90.00
_cell.angle_beta   90.00
_cell.angle_gamma   90.00
#
_symmetry.space_group_name_H-M   'P 1'
#
loop_
_entity.id
_entity.type
_entity.pdbx_description
1 polymer ?
#
loop_
_entity_poly.entity_id
_entity_poly.type
_entity_poly.pdbx_seq_one_letter_code
_entity_poly.pdbx_strand_id
1 'polypeptide(L)'
;MSGNQARLTAIAGITTRPPVDVDMPLPLKKIWADDVFNLATMEECLSKSAFKAMKKTVQTGAPLDPGTADVVAAAMKDWAIAKGVKFFSHIFYPMTNVTAEKHDGFIVTNADGAAIT
;
A
#
# COMPACT_ATOMS: atom_id res chain seq x y z
N MET A 1 -34.72 35.68 10.80
CA MET A 1 -34.01 35.42 9.54
C MET A 1 -34.26 33.97 9.13
N SER A 2 -34.96 33.72 8.03
CA SER A 2 -35.16 32.35 7.51
C SER A 2 -33.88 31.88 6.82
N GLY A 3 -32.93 31.36 7.62
CA GLY A 3 -31.74 30.73 7.07
C GLY A 3 -32.13 29.45 6.34
N ASN A 4 -31.46 29.15 5.22
CA ASN A 4 -31.60 27.87 4.54
C ASN A 4 -31.36 26.73 5.55
N GLN A 5 -32.37 25.88 5.75
CA GLN A 5 -32.36 24.87 6.80
C GLN A 5 -31.18 23.89 6.68
N ALA A 6 -30.82 23.50 5.44
CA ALA A 6 -29.67 22.61 5.21
C ALA A 6 -28.35 23.24 5.66
N ARG A 7 -28.18 24.54 5.42
CA ARG A 7 -27.01 25.30 5.90
C ARG A 7 -26.96 25.35 7.42
N LEU A 8 -28.08 25.60 8.09
CA LEU A 8 -28.13 25.65 9.55
C LEU A 8 -27.81 24.28 10.18
N THR A 9 -28.34 23.20 9.60
CA THR A 9 -28.02 21.82 10.05
C THR A 9 -26.54 21.49 9.85
N ALA A 10 -25.94 21.87 8.72
CA ALA A 10 -24.51 21.63 8.48
C ALA A 10 -23.62 22.39 9.47
N ILE A 11 -23.94 23.67 9.74
CA ILE A 11 -23.21 24.47 10.75
C ILE A 11 -23.33 23.79 12.12
N ALA A 12 -24.54 23.43 12.53
CA ALA A 12 -24.76 22.74 13.81
C ALA A 12 -23.89 21.47 13.89
N GLY A 13 -23.95 20.60 12.87
CA GLY A 13 -23.18 19.36 12.84
C GLY A 13 -21.66 19.54 12.90
N ILE A 14 -21.11 20.62 12.31
CA ILE A 14 -19.67 20.93 12.43
C ILE A 14 -19.34 21.45 13.82
N THR A 15 -20.15 22.38 14.34
CA THR A 15 -19.88 23.04 15.64
C THR A 15 -20.09 22.14 16.85
N THR A 16 -20.94 21.11 16.73
CA THR A 16 -21.24 20.19 17.83
C THR A 16 -20.54 18.84 17.69
N ARG A 17 -19.72 18.64 16.64
CA ARG A 17 -19.00 17.39 16.45
C ARG A 17 -18.00 17.21 17.60
N PRO A 18 -18.13 16.14 18.42
CA PRO A 18 -17.13 15.85 19.43
C PRO A 18 -15.80 15.50 18.76
N PRO A 19 -14.65 15.83 19.38
CA PRO A 19 -13.37 15.33 18.94
C PRO A 19 -13.38 13.80 18.84
N VAL A 20 -12.66 13.26 17.86
CA VAL A 20 -12.45 11.81 17.76
C VAL A 20 -11.46 11.44 18.85
N ASP A 21 -11.82 10.46 19.68
CA ASP A 21 -10.90 9.89 20.66
C ASP A 21 -9.75 9.19 19.93
N VAL A 22 -8.51 9.57 20.27
CA VAL A 22 -7.29 9.04 19.67
C VAL A 22 -6.28 8.70 20.75
N ASP A 23 -5.54 7.62 20.53
CA ASP A 23 -4.44 7.21 21.41
C ASP A 23 -3.13 7.91 21.02
N MET A 24 -2.22 8.04 21.98
CA MET A 24 -0.86 8.54 21.70
C MET A 24 -0.12 7.54 20.80
N PRO A 25 0.49 7.98 19.69
CA PRO A 25 1.23 7.06 18.82
C PRO A 25 2.43 6.48 19.55
N LEU A 26 2.81 5.27 19.13
CA LEU A 26 4.06 4.64 19.57
C LEU A 26 5.28 5.50 19.16
N PRO A 27 6.44 5.31 19.82
CA PRO A 27 7.67 6.01 19.43
C PRO A 27 7.99 5.85 17.95
N LEU A 28 8.46 6.91 17.29
CA LEU A 28 8.73 6.94 15.85
C LEU A 28 9.55 5.74 15.37
N LYS A 29 10.56 5.32 16.13
CA LYS A 29 11.41 4.16 15.83
C LYS A 29 10.62 2.86 15.61
N LYS A 30 9.43 2.71 16.22
CA LYS A 30 8.58 1.52 16.11
C LYS A 30 7.60 1.56 14.95
N ILE A 31 7.22 2.75 14.49
CA ILE A 31 6.16 2.93 13.47
C ILE A 31 6.68 3.45 12.14
N TRP A 32 7.94 3.92 12.12
CA TRP A 32 8.55 4.45 10.92
C TRP A 32 8.72 3.37 9.86
N ALA A 33 8.13 3.60 8.69
CA ALA A 33 8.23 2.75 7.50
C ALA A 33 7.86 1.28 7.73
N ASP A 34 7.08 0.97 8.77
CA ASP A 34 6.69 -0.41 9.10
C ASP A 34 5.81 -1.06 8.02
N ASP A 35 5.03 -0.25 7.31
CA ASP A 35 4.16 -0.67 6.19
C ASP A 35 4.78 -0.36 4.81
N VAL A 36 6.11 -0.26 4.73
CA VAL A 36 6.82 0.03 3.47
C VAL A 36 7.81 -1.09 3.16
N PHE A 37 7.65 -1.72 2.00
CA PHE A 37 8.61 -2.69 1.47
C PHE A 37 9.86 -1.97 0.92
N ASN A 38 10.62 -1.35 1.83
CA ASN A 38 11.79 -0.53 1.51
C ASN A 38 13.05 -1.41 1.30
N LEU A 39 14.21 -0.78 1.04
CA LEU A 39 15.46 -1.52 0.81
C LEU A 39 15.92 -2.36 2.01
N ALA A 40 15.68 -1.93 3.25
CA ALA A 40 16.02 -2.73 4.44
C ALA A 40 15.12 -3.97 4.52
N THR A 41 13.81 -3.81 4.33
CA THR A 41 12.86 -4.92 4.27
C THR A 41 13.19 -5.88 3.11
N MET A 42 13.54 -5.34 1.94
CA MET A 42 13.99 -6.14 0.80
C MET A 42 15.26 -6.93 1.08
N GLU A 43 16.20 -6.41 1.88
CA GLU A 43 17.43 -7.11 2.26
C GLU A 43 17.14 -8.33 3.14
N GLU A 44 16.09 -8.26 3.96
CA GLU A 44 15.62 -9.38 4.80
C GLU A 44 14.79 -10.40 4.02
N CYS A 45 13.98 -9.95 3.05
CA CYS A 45 13.03 -10.81 2.32
C CYS A 45 13.59 -11.42 1.03
N LEU A 46 14.59 -10.81 0.40
CA LEU A 46 15.09 -11.24 -0.92
C LEU A 46 16.38 -12.05 -0.83
N SER A 47 16.61 -12.88 -1.86
CA SER A 47 17.92 -13.48 -2.07
C SER A 47 18.97 -12.40 -2.33
N LYS A 48 20.23 -12.68 -1.97
CA LYS A 48 21.36 -11.75 -2.14
C LYS A 48 21.53 -11.28 -3.59
N SER A 49 21.22 -12.13 -4.57
CA SER A 49 21.27 -11.77 -5.99
C SER A 49 20.14 -10.82 -6.37
N ALA A 50 18.90 -11.12 -5.98
CA ALA A 50 17.74 -10.29 -6.29
C ALA A 50 17.83 -8.91 -5.63
N PHE A 51 18.24 -8.85 -4.36
CA PHE A 51 18.46 -7.58 -3.66
C PHE A 51 19.50 -6.71 -4.35
N LYS A 52 20.64 -7.29 -4.76
CA LYS A 52 21.69 -6.55 -5.48
C LYS A 52 21.19 -6.01 -6.82
N ALA A 53 20.43 -6.82 -7.56
CA ALA A 53 19.86 -6.40 -8.84
C ALA A 53 18.87 -5.24 -8.64
N MET A 54 17.94 -5.36 -7.68
CA MET A 54 17.00 -4.28 -7.34
C MET A 54 17.71 -2.99 -6.92
N LYS A 55 18.68 -3.10 -6.00
CA LYS A 55 19.45 -1.95 -5.53
C LYS A 55 20.18 -1.25 -6.68
N LYS A 56 20.78 -2.01 -7.60
CA LYS A 56 21.42 -1.46 -8.80
C LYS A 56 20.41 -0.72 -9.69
N THR A 57 19.27 -1.34 -10.00
CA THR A 57 18.21 -0.72 -10.81
C THR A 57 17.73 0.59 -10.21
N VAL A 58 17.48 0.63 -8.90
CA VAL A 58 17.05 1.86 -8.19
C VAL A 58 18.11 2.96 -8.26
N GLN A 59 19.39 2.61 -8.13
CA GLN A 59 20.48 3.59 -8.09
C GLN A 59 20.90 4.11 -9.47
N THR A 60 20.83 3.27 -10.51
CA THR A 60 21.34 3.61 -11.85
C THR A 60 20.25 3.84 -12.88
N GLY A 61 18.99 3.52 -12.58
CA GLY A 61 17.89 3.52 -13.55
C GLY A 61 18.00 2.44 -14.62
N ALA A 62 18.85 1.42 -14.41
CA ALA A 62 18.99 0.32 -15.37
C ALA A 62 17.74 -0.56 -15.40
N PRO A 63 17.33 -1.11 -16.55
CA PRO A 63 16.18 -2.01 -16.64
C PRO A 63 16.29 -3.17 -15.65
N LEU A 64 15.17 -3.52 -15.01
CA LEU A 64 15.08 -4.69 -14.15
C LEU A 64 14.89 -5.93 -15.03
N ASP A 65 15.68 -6.97 -14.76
CA ASP A 65 15.49 -8.28 -15.39
C ASP A 65 14.13 -8.88 -14.99
N PRO A 66 13.32 -9.38 -15.95
CA PRO A 66 11.99 -9.94 -15.66
C PRO A 66 12.00 -11.08 -14.64
N GLY A 67 12.99 -11.98 -14.69
CA GLY A 67 13.08 -13.08 -13.72
C GLY A 67 13.38 -12.59 -12.31
N THR A 68 14.18 -11.53 -12.19
CA THR A 68 14.37 -10.83 -10.90
C THR A 68 13.08 -10.16 -10.44
N ALA A 69 12.31 -9.57 -11.36
CA ALA A 69 11.04 -8.92 -11.05
C ALA A 69 10.02 -9.92 -10.45
N ASP A 70 9.94 -11.14 -11.01
CA ASP A 70 9.07 -12.20 -10.49
C ASP A 70 9.46 -12.62 -9.06
N VAL A 71 10.76 -12.76 -8.78
CA VAL A 71 11.26 -13.08 -7.43
C VAL A 71 10.90 -11.97 -6.44
N VAL A 72 11.05 -10.72 -6.84
CA VAL A 72 10.70 -9.56 -6.00
C VAL A 72 9.20 -9.49 -5.76
N ALA A 73 8.39 -9.73 -6.80
CA ALA A 73 6.93 -9.73 -6.70
C ALA A 73 6.43 -10.82 -5.74
N ALA A 74 6.99 -12.03 -5.83
CA ALA A 74 6.65 -13.13 -4.91
C ALA A 74 6.98 -12.77 -3.45
N ALA A 75 8.20 -12.30 -3.18
CA ALA A 75 8.60 -11.91 -1.83
C ALA A 75 7.77 -10.73 -1.27
N MET A 76 7.47 -9.75 -2.13
CA MET A 76 6.61 -8.61 -1.76
C MET A 76 5.18 -9.06 -1.45
N LYS A 77 4.64 -10.02 -2.22
CA LYS A 77 3.33 -10.63 -1.96
C LYS A 77 3.32 -11.30 -0.59
N ASP A 78 4.30 -12.15 -0.32
CA ASP A 78 4.36 -12.92 0.92
C ASP A 78 4.51 -11.99 2.14
N TRP A 79 5.35 -10.95 2.03
CA TRP A 79 5.48 -9.91 3.05
C TRP A 79 4.16 -9.17 3.31
N ALA A 80 3.44 -8.77 2.25
CA ALA A 80 2.18 -8.06 2.38
C ALA A 80 1.08 -8.95 2.98
N ILE A 81 0.99 -10.21 2.56
CA ILE A 81 0.04 -11.19 3.10
C ILE A 81 0.31 -11.45 4.58
N ALA A 82 1.58 -11.53 5.00
CA ALA A 82 1.94 -11.67 6.42
C ALA A 82 1.43 -10.50 7.29
N LYS A 83 1.21 -9.32 6.68
CA LYS A 83 0.60 -8.14 7.31
C LYS A 83 -0.92 -8.04 7.11
N GLY A 84 -1.55 -9.07 6.54
CA GLY A 84 -3.01 -9.15 6.36
C GLY A 84 -3.53 -8.46 5.09
N VAL A 85 -2.65 -8.06 4.16
CA VAL A 85 -3.05 -7.46 2.89
C VAL A 85 -3.68 -8.52 1.97
N LYS A 86 -4.78 -8.15 1.30
CA LYS A 86 -5.55 -9.06 0.42
C LYS A 86 -5.58 -8.65 -1.05
N PHE A 87 -5.20 -7.41 -1.34
CA PHE A 87 -5.27 -6.80 -2.65
C PHE A 87 -3.97 -6.06 -2.95
N PHE A 88 -3.64 -5.93 -4.23
CA PHE A 88 -2.61 -5.03 -4.70
C PHE A 88 -3.22 -4.04 -5.70
N SER A 89 -2.52 -2.93 -5.91
CA SER A 89 -2.89 -1.94 -6.93
C SER A 89 -1.65 -1.32 -7.55
N HIS A 90 -1.75 -0.97 -8.83
CA HIS A 90 -0.82 -0.04 -9.46
C HIS A 90 -1.27 1.38 -9.12
N ILE A 91 -0.64 1.99 -8.12
CA ILE A 91 -0.91 3.39 -7.76
C ILE A 91 -0.17 4.28 -8.75
N PHE A 92 -0.92 5.09 -9.50
CA PHE A 92 -0.35 6.12 -10.38
C PHE A 92 -1.23 7.36 -10.40
N TYR A 93 -0.61 8.50 -10.74
CA TYR A 93 -1.27 9.79 -10.84
C TYR A 93 -1.42 10.19 -12.32
N PRO A 94 -2.59 9.94 -12.94
CA PRO A 94 -2.85 10.41 -14.30
C PRO A 94 -2.96 11.94 -14.37
N MET A 95 -2.90 12.49 -15.59
CA MET A 95 -3.01 13.94 -15.87
C MET A 95 -4.40 14.54 -15.55
N THR A 96 -5.28 13.80 -14.88
CA THR A 96 -6.62 14.25 -14.45
C THR A 96 -6.62 14.81 -13.03
N ASN A 97 -5.47 14.89 -12.35
CA ASN A 97 -5.33 15.32 -10.94
C ASN A 97 -6.14 14.48 -9.93
N VAL A 98 -6.52 13.25 -10.30
CA VAL A 98 -7.19 12.29 -9.41
C VAL A 98 -6.40 10.98 -9.44
N THR A 99 -6.20 10.33 -8.29
CA THR A 99 -5.55 9.02 -8.22
C THR A 99 -6.40 7.99 -8.97
N ALA A 100 -5.76 7.23 -9.86
CA ALA A 100 -6.38 6.03 -10.43
C ALA A 100 -5.87 4.82 -9.65
N GLU A 101 -6.79 4.07 -9.07
CA GLU A 101 -6.49 2.81 -8.38
C GLU A 101 -7.46 1.72 -8.85
N LYS A 102 -6.94 0.50 -8.94
CA LYS A 102 -7.72 -0.72 -9.17
C LYS A 102 -7.25 -1.76 -8.17
N HIS A 103 -8.16 -2.27 -7.34
CA HIS A 103 -7.82 -3.27 -6.34
C HIS A 103 -7.98 -4.66 -6.94
N ASP A 104 -6.86 -5.32 -7.21
CA ASP A 104 -6.80 -6.69 -7.70
C ASP A 104 -6.47 -7.63 -6.53
N GLY A 105 -7.27 -8.67 -6.33
CA GLY A 105 -7.06 -9.63 -5.25
C GLY A 105 -5.88 -10.55 -5.54
N PHE A 106 -5.20 -11.02 -4.50
CA PHE A 106 -4.16 -12.06 -4.66
C PHE A 106 -4.72 -13.45 -4.99
N ILE A 107 -6.04 -13.61 -4.99
CA ILE A 107 -6.70 -14.88 -5.28
C ILE A 107 -6.49 -15.31 -6.74
N VAL A 108 -6.00 -16.53 -6.91
CA VAL A 108 -5.82 -17.18 -8.20
C VAL A 108 -6.58 -18.50 -8.18
N THR A 109 -7.47 -18.71 -9.14
CA THR A 109 -8.19 -19.99 -9.29
C THR A 109 -7.36 -20.97 -10.11
N ASN A 110 -7.33 -22.23 -9.70
CA ASN A 110 -6.74 -23.31 -10.50
C ASN A 110 -7.79 -23.92 -11.46
N ALA A 111 -7.32 -24.76 -12.39
CA ALA A 111 -8.18 -25.42 -13.39
C ALA A 111 -9.22 -26.35 -12.77
N ASP A 112 -8.96 -26.84 -11.56
CA ASP A 112 -9.85 -27.73 -10.80
C ASP A 112 -10.94 -26.96 -10.02
N GLY A 113 -10.96 -25.63 -10.11
CA GLY A 113 -11.94 -24.77 -9.45
C GLY A 113 -11.62 -24.42 -7.99
N ALA A 114 -10.44 -24.80 -7.48
CA ALA A 114 -9.97 -24.38 -6.17
C ALA A 114 -9.28 -23.00 -6.24
N ALA A 115 -9.38 -22.24 -5.14
CA ALA A 115 -8.70 -20.97 -4.99
C ALA A 115 -7.37 -21.13 -4.27
N ILE A 116 -6.35 -20.41 -4.75
CA ILE A 116 -5.03 -20.30 -4.17
C ILE A 116 -4.82 -18.81 -3.81
N THR A 117 -4.26 -18.55 -2.64
CA THR A 117 -3.91 -17.20 -2.17
C THR A 117 -2.41 -17.15 -1.89
#